data_AF-A0A3B1BRJ2-F1
#
_entry.id   AF-A0A3B1BRJ2-F1
#
_cell.length_a   1.000
_cell.length_b   1.000
_cell.length_c   1.000
_cell.angle_alpha   90.00
_cell.angle_beta   90.00
_cell.angle_gamma   90.00
#
_symmetry.space_group_name_H-M   'P 1'
#
loop_
_entity.id
_entity.type
_entity.pdbx_description
1 polymer ?
#
loop_
_entity_poly.entity_id
_entity_poly.type
_entity_poly.pdbx_seq_one_letter_code
_entity_poly.pdbx_strand_id
1 'polypeptide(L)'
;MKPGRIYIAFALLLVLYGAYSYYEMVIVKQREAARQTESLLLSIEPDKIIKIVVNGKQSSFVLQKKEGKWSVTDPVEAEADIVKVNDIINMAKELTGKRKIADGDAIKLSEYGLDKPATALFYEEGEGEPQKIIVGDKNPAGAERYVMVGSGQSVYLVSNWKTSPIIPILFEVREKRLFKGETEAVTGFEFRAGNFKVSAQKDKNNSWRLTSPVKAGADDTAINDLLEKFVSARVSGFVEEKAGNPGKYGLNKPAMEFAVDFEDGAKQKLLVGAVTDDQNRYAMMSGGEKIVRIAGDTFAGLPDSVNALRNLTVIKMEPEDVKEVSVALDGDTVKLVSAAPGGGEKKWIITEPVKTDADRVAVDGLLSDLVNLKAKRFAYEGDLLDPARFGLNNPALKISLLAGANTTTLKFGITNKEGRRFYVQVDDKPKVVEVGAEAYANAAKTLFDLRDKRLFKVASQDVGKVVIKRLSQVFEAVRSGDDYRLVSPENIRLKPDQWNRLVWTIKGLKYDRLYKTPAKPDNKTGSEKPALEIMLYGTSGSLLESLVVGSRDEEKGGFYARDGVEKDFKYNIGEKFVTEDIIGALENLLGQ
;
A
#
# COMPACT_ATOMS: atom_id res chain seq x y z
N MET A 1 -17.20 -18.88 53.82
CA MET A 1 -18.35 -17.96 53.87
C MET A 1 -19.56 -18.65 53.27
N LYS A 2 -20.76 -18.54 53.88
CA LYS A 2 -21.99 -19.10 53.28
C LYS A 2 -22.24 -18.39 51.92
N PRO A 3 -22.53 -19.11 50.82
CA PRO A 3 -22.61 -18.55 49.48
C PRO A 3 -23.57 -17.35 49.36
N GLY A 4 -24.66 -17.32 50.13
CA GLY A 4 -25.59 -16.18 50.19
C GLY A 4 -24.97 -14.83 50.60
N ARG A 5 -23.91 -14.81 51.43
CA ARG A 5 -23.25 -13.56 51.83
C ARG A 5 -22.39 -12.96 50.72
N ILE A 6 -21.87 -13.80 49.81
CA ILE A 6 -21.07 -13.34 48.66
C ILE A 6 -21.99 -12.68 47.63
N TYR A 7 -23.16 -13.27 47.35
CA TYR A 7 -24.14 -12.67 46.43
C TYR A 7 -24.68 -11.32 46.93
N ILE A 8 -24.91 -11.17 48.23
CA ILE A 8 -25.31 -9.89 48.83
C ILE A 8 -24.21 -8.83 48.71
N ALA A 9 -22.95 -9.21 48.97
CA ALA A 9 -21.81 -8.30 48.79
C ALA A 9 -21.64 -7.88 47.31
N PHE A 10 -21.85 -8.81 46.37
CA PHE A 10 -21.78 -8.52 44.94
C PHE A 10 -22.92 -7.60 44.47
N ALA A 11 -24.14 -7.83 44.95
CA ALA A 11 -25.29 -6.96 44.67
C ALA A 11 -25.06 -5.54 45.21
N LEU A 12 -24.50 -5.40 46.42
CA LEU A 12 -24.13 -4.11 46.99
C LEU A 12 -23.05 -3.38 46.18
N LEU A 13 -22.02 -4.10 45.70
CA LEU A 13 -21.00 -3.52 44.83
C LEU A 13 -21.57 -3.04 43.49
N LEU A 14 -22.52 -3.79 42.90
CA LEU A 14 -23.19 -3.37 41.67
C LEU A 14 -24.05 -2.11 41.89
N VAL A 15 -24.75 -2.00 43.03
CA VAL A 15 -25.51 -0.79 43.37
C VAL A 15 -24.60 0.41 43.60
N LEU A 16 -23.49 0.22 44.31
CA LEU A 16 -22.49 1.29 44.53
C LEU A 16 -21.83 1.71 43.21
N TYR A 17 -21.49 0.77 42.35
CA TYR A 17 -20.97 1.05 41.01
C TYR A 17 -22.01 1.79 40.16
N GLY A 18 -23.28 1.37 40.20
CA GLY A 18 -24.37 2.04 39.51
C GLY A 18 -24.60 3.48 40.02
N ALA A 19 -24.57 3.68 41.34
CA ALA A 19 -24.70 5.00 41.95
C ALA A 19 -23.51 5.92 41.63
N TYR A 20 -22.28 5.37 41.67
CA TYR A 20 -21.07 6.08 41.26
C TYR A 20 -21.14 6.46 39.77
N SER A 21 -21.51 5.51 38.91
CA SER A 21 -21.66 5.73 37.47
C SER A 21 -22.73 6.78 37.16
N TYR A 22 -23.85 6.79 37.89
CA TYR A 22 -24.89 7.81 37.76
C TYR A 22 -24.39 9.20 38.22
N TYR A 23 -23.68 9.26 39.35
CA TYR A 23 -23.10 10.50 39.85
C TYR A 23 -22.10 11.11 38.86
N GLU A 24 -21.16 10.30 38.34
CA GLU A 24 -20.20 10.69 37.30
C GLU A 24 -20.88 11.09 36.00
N MET A 25 -21.74 10.24 35.43
CA MET A 25 -22.30 10.48 34.10
C MET A 25 -23.38 11.55 34.05
N VAL A 26 -24.14 11.76 35.13
CA VAL A 26 -25.27 12.70 35.13
C VAL A 26 -24.94 13.96 35.91
N ILE A 27 -24.58 13.84 37.18
CA ILE A 27 -24.43 15.01 38.06
C ILE A 27 -23.14 15.78 37.77
N VAL A 28 -22.00 15.09 37.63
CA VAL A 28 -20.72 15.74 37.31
C VAL A 28 -20.78 16.33 35.90
N LYS A 29 -21.23 15.58 34.88
CA LYS A 29 -21.40 16.12 33.53
C LYS A 29 -22.35 17.31 33.45
N GLN A 30 -23.49 17.29 34.16
CA GLN A 30 -24.41 18.44 34.19
C GLN A 30 -23.78 19.66 34.87
N ARG A 31 -23.04 19.47 35.98
CA ARG A 31 -22.32 20.56 36.64
C ARG A 31 -21.19 21.12 35.79
N GLU A 32 -20.47 20.26 35.07
CA GLU A 32 -19.43 20.69 34.13
C GLU A 32 -20.02 21.46 32.96
N ALA A 33 -21.13 20.99 32.38
CA ALA A 33 -21.85 21.69 31.32
C ALA A 33 -22.40 23.04 31.80
N ALA A 34 -22.94 23.11 33.02
CA ALA A 34 -23.38 24.36 33.64
C ALA A 34 -22.21 25.32 33.86
N ARG A 35 -21.10 24.86 34.43
CA ARG A 35 -19.86 25.66 34.62
C ARG A 35 -19.27 26.13 33.29
N GLN A 36 -19.29 25.30 32.26
CA GLN A 36 -18.84 25.69 30.93
C GLN A 36 -19.72 26.80 30.37
N THR A 37 -21.05 26.66 30.46
CA THR A 37 -22.02 27.69 30.04
C THR A 37 -21.82 29.00 30.80
N GLU A 38 -21.66 28.96 32.13
CA GLU A 38 -21.39 30.13 32.96
C GLU A 38 -20.04 30.79 32.66
N SER A 39 -19.07 30.04 32.17
CA SER A 39 -17.74 30.54 31.81
C SER A 39 -17.64 31.12 30.39
N LEU A 40 -18.71 31.01 29.58
CA LEU A 40 -18.76 31.60 28.25
C LEU A 40 -18.64 33.11 28.34
N LEU A 41 -17.77 33.68 27.50
CA LEU A 41 -17.58 35.13 27.46
C LEU A 41 -18.62 35.83 26.60
N LEU A 42 -19.28 35.08 25.70
CA LEU A 42 -20.24 35.59 24.72
C LEU A 42 -21.39 34.61 24.54
N SER A 43 -22.54 35.17 24.19
CA SER A 43 -23.61 34.43 23.52
C SER A 43 -23.56 34.79 22.04
N ILE A 44 -23.28 33.81 21.19
CA ILE A 44 -23.20 33.96 19.73
C ILE A 44 -24.22 33.04 19.08
N GLU A 45 -24.95 33.56 18.11
CA GLU A 45 -25.80 32.79 17.20
C GLU A 45 -25.13 32.71 15.82
N PRO A 46 -24.37 31.62 15.51
CA PRO A 46 -23.54 31.53 14.30
C PRO A 46 -24.26 31.86 12.99
N ASP A 47 -25.53 31.45 12.87
CA ASP A 47 -26.32 31.63 11.66
C ASP A 47 -26.73 33.09 11.41
N LYS A 48 -26.77 33.92 12.47
CA LYS A 48 -27.09 35.35 12.39
C LYS A 48 -25.89 36.21 12.03
N ILE A 49 -24.67 35.68 12.11
CA ILE A 49 -23.46 36.45 11.79
C ILE A 49 -23.41 36.72 10.28
N ILE A 50 -23.37 38.01 9.92
CA ILE A 50 -23.34 38.46 8.52
C ILE A 50 -22.03 39.16 8.13
N LYS A 51 -21.23 39.58 9.12
CA LYS A 51 -19.99 40.31 8.88
C LYS A 51 -19.00 40.06 10.00
N ILE A 52 -17.73 39.91 9.65
CA ILE A 52 -16.61 39.80 10.57
C ILE A 52 -15.53 40.77 10.12
N VAL A 53 -15.15 41.72 10.98
CA VAL A 53 -14.02 42.63 10.76
C VAL A 53 -12.88 42.20 11.66
N VAL A 54 -11.75 41.86 11.06
CA VAL A 54 -10.53 41.48 11.78
C VAL A 54 -9.55 42.63 11.67
N ASN A 55 -9.12 43.14 12.81
CA ASN A 55 -8.11 44.19 12.94
C ASN A 55 -7.03 43.71 13.91
N GLY A 56 -5.93 43.16 13.40
CA GLY A 56 -4.85 42.61 14.22
C GLY A 56 -3.47 43.14 13.83
N LYS A 57 -2.47 42.89 14.70
CA LYS A 57 -1.06 43.23 14.44
C LYS A 57 -0.53 42.65 13.11
N GLN A 58 -1.00 41.46 12.74
CA GLN A 58 -0.51 40.71 11.58
C GLN A 58 -1.35 40.93 10.31
N SER A 59 -2.65 41.19 10.45
CA SER A 59 -3.58 41.22 9.33
C SER A 59 -4.81 42.07 9.66
N SER A 60 -5.34 42.75 8.66
CA SER A 60 -6.60 43.49 8.72
C SER A 60 -7.45 43.12 7.51
N PHE A 61 -8.71 42.72 7.72
CA PHE A 61 -9.61 42.34 6.62
C PHE A 61 -11.08 42.30 7.05
N VAL A 62 -11.98 42.29 6.06
CA VAL A 62 -13.43 42.16 6.25
C VAL A 62 -13.95 40.93 5.53
N LEU A 63 -14.66 40.08 6.27
CA LEU A 63 -15.49 39.01 5.74
C LEU A 63 -16.96 39.45 5.76
N GLN A 64 -17.66 39.22 4.66
CA GLN A 64 -19.09 39.51 4.55
C GLN A 64 -19.84 38.30 3.98
N LYS A 65 -21.00 38.00 4.57
CA LYS A 65 -21.93 36.98 4.11
C LYS A 65 -23.01 37.64 3.25
N LYS A 66 -23.10 37.26 1.98
CA LYS A 66 -24.18 37.68 1.06
C LYS A 66 -24.78 36.43 0.42
N GLU A 67 -26.11 36.32 0.46
CA GLU A 67 -26.84 35.16 -0.10
C GLU A 67 -26.29 33.80 0.38
N GLY A 68 -25.89 33.73 1.66
CA GLY A 68 -25.32 32.52 2.27
C GLY A 68 -23.85 32.25 1.94
N LYS A 69 -23.19 33.04 1.08
CA LYS A 69 -21.77 32.89 0.72
C LYS A 69 -20.91 33.91 1.43
N TRP A 70 -19.78 33.45 1.97
CA TRP A 70 -18.78 34.31 2.59
C TRP A 70 -17.74 34.76 1.56
N SER A 71 -17.40 36.04 1.59
CA SER A 71 -16.32 36.63 0.80
C SER A 71 -15.49 37.58 1.64
N VAL A 72 -14.21 37.71 1.29
CA VAL A 72 -13.41 38.86 1.70
C VAL A 72 -13.78 40.05 0.81
N THR A 73 -14.05 41.21 1.41
CA THR A 73 -14.39 42.45 0.70
C THR A 73 -13.35 43.56 0.90
N ASP A 74 -12.50 43.45 1.91
CA ASP A 74 -11.38 44.36 2.15
C ASP A 74 -10.20 43.56 2.74
N PRO A 75 -8.94 43.79 2.31
CA PRO A 75 -8.50 44.77 1.29
C PRO A 75 -8.65 44.28 -0.15
N VAL A 76 -9.17 43.08 -0.36
CA VAL A 76 -9.33 42.45 -1.67
C VAL A 76 -10.69 41.81 -1.79
N GLU A 77 -11.26 41.82 -2.99
CA GLU A 77 -12.50 41.10 -3.30
C GLU A 77 -12.17 39.65 -3.67
N ALA A 78 -12.50 38.70 -2.77
CA ALA A 78 -12.18 37.29 -2.95
C ALA A 78 -13.18 36.35 -2.27
N GLU A 79 -13.35 35.14 -2.83
CA GLU A 79 -14.08 34.07 -2.14
C GLU A 79 -13.36 33.68 -0.82
N ALA A 80 -14.14 33.43 0.22
CA ALA A 80 -13.63 32.99 1.51
C ALA A 80 -13.66 31.46 1.64
N ASP A 81 -12.69 30.91 2.36
CA ASP A 81 -12.69 29.51 2.80
C ASP A 81 -13.75 29.35 3.90
N ILE A 82 -14.88 28.77 3.52
CA ILE A 82 -16.04 28.59 4.41
C ILE A 82 -15.70 27.77 5.67
N VAL A 83 -14.80 26.78 5.55
CA VAL A 83 -14.40 25.95 6.68
C VAL A 83 -13.66 26.83 7.69
N LYS A 84 -12.74 27.68 7.22
CA LYS A 84 -12.00 28.59 8.09
C LYS A 84 -12.86 29.69 8.70
N VAL A 85 -13.82 30.22 7.95
CA VAL A 85 -14.79 31.18 8.52
C VAL A 85 -15.62 30.52 9.63
N ASN A 86 -16.10 29.29 9.41
CA ASN A 86 -16.86 28.57 10.43
C ASN A 86 -16.01 28.19 11.65
N ASP A 87 -14.73 27.82 11.46
CA ASP A 87 -13.77 27.58 12.55
C ASP A 87 -13.68 28.82 13.46
N ILE A 88 -13.56 30.02 12.89
CA ILE A 88 -13.50 31.29 13.63
C ILE A 88 -14.80 31.50 14.43
N ILE A 89 -15.96 31.37 13.78
CA ILE A 89 -17.28 31.60 14.40
C ILE A 89 -17.52 30.63 15.55
N ASN A 90 -17.28 29.34 15.32
CA ASN A 90 -17.49 28.30 16.34
C ASN A 90 -16.53 28.47 17.51
N MET A 91 -15.27 28.81 17.24
CA MET A 91 -14.31 29.06 18.31
C MET A 91 -14.65 30.31 19.13
N ALA A 92 -15.16 31.36 18.48
CA ALA A 92 -15.66 32.55 19.17
C ALA A 92 -16.87 32.20 20.07
N LYS A 93 -17.79 31.36 19.59
CA LYS A 93 -18.94 30.87 20.36
C LYS A 93 -18.53 30.06 21.59
N GLU A 94 -17.47 29.26 21.50
CA GLU A 94 -16.99 28.39 22.58
C GLU A 94 -15.95 29.07 23.50
N LEU A 95 -15.78 30.38 23.36
CA LEU A 95 -14.77 31.13 24.07
C LEU A 95 -15.12 31.23 25.56
N THR A 96 -14.36 30.52 26.40
CA THR A 96 -14.55 30.52 27.85
C THR A 96 -13.38 31.16 28.58
N GLY A 97 -13.68 32.02 29.56
CA GLY A 97 -12.68 32.64 30.44
C GLY A 97 -12.40 31.75 31.64
N LYS A 98 -11.14 31.30 31.80
CA LYS A 98 -10.75 30.51 32.98
C LYS A 98 -10.68 31.34 34.25
N ARG A 99 -10.24 32.58 34.13
CA ARG A 99 -10.03 33.48 35.26
C ARG A 99 -10.19 34.93 34.83
N LYS A 100 -11.03 35.68 35.55
CA LYS A 100 -11.09 37.15 35.47
C LYS A 100 -9.89 37.72 36.22
N ILE A 101 -9.07 38.55 35.56
CA ILE A 101 -7.82 39.10 36.13
C ILE A 101 -7.96 40.56 36.52
N ALA A 102 -8.77 41.32 35.78
CA ALA A 102 -8.99 42.73 36.05
C ALA A 102 -10.43 43.10 35.70
N ASP A 103 -10.96 44.10 36.41
CA ASP A 103 -12.31 44.63 36.23
C ASP A 103 -12.35 46.14 36.51
N GLY A 104 -13.16 46.90 35.78
CA GLY A 104 -13.44 48.32 36.02
C GLY A 104 -12.65 49.32 35.16
N ASP A 105 -12.90 50.61 35.37
CA ASP A 105 -12.36 51.74 34.58
C ASP A 105 -10.83 51.93 34.67
N ALA A 106 -10.18 51.33 35.67
CA ALA A 106 -8.74 51.51 35.93
C ALA A 106 -7.83 50.53 35.17
N ILE A 107 -8.37 49.76 34.22
CA ILE A 107 -7.60 48.77 33.45
C ILE A 107 -6.65 49.48 32.49
N LYS A 108 -5.34 49.31 32.72
CA LYS A 108 -4.30 49.71 31.77
C LYS A 108 -4.20 48.65 30.67
N LEU A 109 -4.89 48.87 29.55
CA LEU A 109 -4.93 47.94 28.41
C LEU A 109 -3.54 47.53 27.89
N SER A 110 -2.56 48.43 28.00
CA SER A 110 -1.17 48.18 27.60
C SER A 110 -0.47 47.11 28.44
N GLU A 111 -0.85 46.88 29.69
CA GLU A 111 -0.29 45.82 30.54
C GLU A 111 -0.66 44.41 30.05
N TYR A 112 -1.71 44.31 29.23
CA TYR A 112 -2.24 43.06 28.70
C TYR A 112 -2.10 42.95 27.17
N GLY A 113 -1.48 43.96 26.54
CA GLY A 113 -1.39 44.07 25.08
C GLY A 113 -2.75 44.23 24.39
N LEU A 114 -3.75 44.78 25.07
CA LEU A 114 -5.11 44.98 24.54
C LEU A 114 -5.27 46.32 23.80
N ASP A 115 -4.37 47.28 24.02
CA ASP A 115 -4.27 48.54 23.26
C ASP A 115 -3.69 48.33 21.86
N LYS A 116 -2.80 47.34 21.72
CA LYS A 116 -2.24 46.83 20.47
C LYS A 116 -2.51 45.32 20.41
N PRO A 117 -3.75 44.90 20.15
CA PRO A 117 -4.14 43.50 20.25
C PRO A 117 -3.46 42.64 19.19
N ALA A 118 -3.30 41.36 19.49
CA ALA A 118 -2.99 40.35 18.48
C ALA A 118 -4.06 40.37 17.39
N THR A 119 -5.34 40.39 17.79
CA THR A 119 -6.52 40.60 16.93
C THR A 119 -7.65 41.27 17.71
N ALA A 120 -8.33 42.23 17.09
CA ALA A 120 -9.66 42.69 17.45
C ALA A 120 -10.66 42.21 16.37
N LEU A 121 -11.58 41.34 16.76
CA LEU A 121 -12.63 40.79 15.90
C LEU A 121 -13.94 41.50 16.23
N PHE A 122 -14.57 42.12 15.24
CA PHE A 122 -15.92 42.66 15.35
C PHE A 122 -16.85 41.81 14.53
N TYR A 123 -18.02 41.47 15.06
CA TYR A 123 -19.02 40.72 14.32
C TYR A 123 -20.41 41.35 14.48
N GLU A 124 -21.19 41.28 13.41
CA GLU A 124 -22.56 41.81 13.34
C GLU A 124 -23.55 40.66 13.17
N GLU A 125 -24.56 40.62 14.05
CA GLU A 125 -25.68 39.67 13.99
C GLU A 125 -26.92 40.40 13.45
N GLY A 126 -27.19 40.29 12.15
CA GLY A 126 -28.30 41.01 11.50
C GLY A 126 -28.20 42.54 11.67
N GLU A 127 -29.25 43.18 12.17
CA GLU A 127 -29.29 44.62 12.46
C GLU A 127 -28.85 44.97 13.91
N GLY A 128 -28.24 44.04 14.63
CA GLY A 128 -27.77 44.25 16.01
C GLY A 128 -26.48 45.07 16.11
N GLU A 129 -26.20 45.59 17.32
CA GLU A 129 -24.95 46.29 17.62
C GLU A 129 -23.72 45.38 17.44
N PRO A 130 -22.66 45.83 16.75
CA PRO A 130 -21.45 45.05 16.55
C PRO A 130 -20.84 44.62 17.88
N GLN A 131 -20.66 43.32 18.06
CA GLN A 131 -19.96 42.76 19.21
C GLN A 131 -18.46 42.71 18.93
N LYS A 132 -17.65 42.74 19.99
CA LYS A 132 -16.18 42.85 19.87
C LYS A 132 -15.48 41.78 20.69
N ILE A 133 -14.42 41.19 20.15
CA ILE A 133 -13.48 40.33 20.86
C ILE A 133 -12.09 40.90 20.67
N ILE A 134 -11.40 41.23 21.74
CA ILE A 134 -10.03 41.75 21.73
C ILE A 134 -9.13 40.69 22.35
N VAL A 135 -8.19 40.18 21.57
CA VAL A 135 -7.20 39.21 22.02
C VAL A 135 -5.85 39.89 22.12
N GLY A 136 -5.32 39.98 23.34
CA GLY A 136 -4.04 40.60 23.65
C GLY A 136 -2.86 39.64 23.65
N ASP A 137 -1.87 39.97 24.49
CA ASP A 137 -0.63 39.23 24.59
C ASP A 137 -0.82 37.89 25.34
N LYS A 138 0.17 37.01 25.17
CA LYS A 138 0.26 35.79 25.99
C LYS A 138 0.62 36.17 27.43
N ASN A 139 0.11 35.41 28.40
CA ASN A 139 0.57 35.50 29.78
C ASN A 139 2.06 35.09 29.88
N PRO A 140 2.77 35.41 30.97
CA PRO A 140 4.19 35.09 31.11
C PRO A 140 4.54 33.60 30.94
N ALA A 141 3.62 32.69 31.30
CA ALA A 141 3.79 31.25 31.11
C ALA A 141 3.55 30.78 29.66
N GLY A 142 3.04 31.63 28.77
CA GLY A 142 2.82 31.38 27.35
C GLY A 142 1.60 30.52 27.00
N ALA A 143 0.93 29.91 27.98
CA ALA A 143 -0.17 28.96 27.78
C ALA A 143 -1.54 29.62 27.56
N GLU A 144 -1.71 30.87 27.97
CA GLU A 144 -2.98 31.60 27.95
C GLU A 144 -2.77 33.00 27.36
N ARG A 145 -3.85 33.64 26.92
CA ARG A 145 -3.87 35.01 26.41
C ARG A 145 -4.89 35.85 27.18
N TYR A 146 -4.60 37.14 27.27
CA TYR A 146 -5.56 38.11 27.79
C TYR A 146 -6.64 38.39 26.74
N VAL A 147 -7.90 38.33 27.13
CA VAL A 147 -9.06 38.54 26.24
C VAL A 147 -10.04 39.49 26.91
N MET A 148 -10.57 40.43 26.12
CA MET A 148 -11.65 41.34 26.49
C MET A 148 -12.78 41.22 25.46
N VAL A 149 -14.02 41.34 25.89
CA VAL A 149 -15.20 41.04 25.08
C VAL A 149 -16.27 42.12 25.25
N GLY A 150 -17.00 42.42 24.16
CA GLY A 150 -18.09 43.39 24.09
C GLY A 150 -17.62 44.82 24.39
N SER A 151 -18.46 45.59 25.08
CA SER A 151 -18.10 46.85 25.74
C SER A 151 -17.43 46.65 27.11
N GLY A 152 -17.18 45.39 27.50
CA GLY A 152 -16.85 45.00 28.86
C GLY A 152 -15.54 45.60 29.36
N GLN A 153 -15.54 46.00 30.64
CA GLN A 153 -14.36 46.45 31.38
C GLN A 153 -13.65 45.29 32.08
N SER A 154 -13.64 44.10 31.50
CA SER A 154 -13.10 42.91 32.16
C SER A 154 -12.06 42.22 31.29
N VAL A 155 -10.95 41.82 31.89
CA VAL A 155 -9.88 41.06 31.22
C VAL A 155 -9.87 39.63 31.75
N TYR A 156 -9.96 38.67 30.84
CA TYR A 156 -9.96 37.24 31.11
C TYR A 156 -8.67 36.59 30.63
N LEU A 157 -8.22 35.54 31.33
CA LEU A 157 -7.25 34.59 30.78
C LEU A 157 -7.99 33.47 30.05
N VAL A 158 -7.65 33.30 28.79
CA VAL A 158 -8.21 32.27 27.91
C VAL A 158 -7.07 31.42 27.35
N SER A 159 -7.28 30.10 27.28
CA SER A 159 -6.26 29.19 26.76
C SER A 159 -5.82 29.58 25.33
N ASN A 160 -4.53 29.49 25.03
CA ASN A 160 -3.99 29.88 23.72
C ASN A 160 -4.61 29.07 22.56
N TRP A 161 -4.95 27.80 22.78
CA TRP A 161 -5.58 26.96 21.76
C TRP A 161 -7.00 27.42 21.38
N LYS A 162 -7.74 28.07 22.31
CA LYS A 162 -9.05 28.67 22.02
C LYS A 162 -8.93 30.02 21.32
N THR A 163 -7.87 30.76 21.60
CA THR A 163 -7.66 32.08 21.01
C THR A 163 -6.96 32.03 19.66
N SER A 164 -6.16 31.00 19.37
CA SER A 164 -5.42 30.89 18.10
C SER A 164 -6.32 30.93 16.86
N PRO A 165 -7.46 30.20 16.78
CA PRO A 165 -8.32 30.23 15.60
C PRO A 165 -9.02 31.58 15.37
N ILE A 166 -9.19 32.39 16.41
CA ILE A 166 -9.78 33.74 16.33
C ILE A 166 -8.73 34.86 16.19
N ILE A 167 -7.47 34.49 15.90
CA ILE A 167 -6.41 35.39 15.41
C ILE A 167 -6.07 34.99 13.96
N PRO A 168 -7.04 34.99 13.02
CA PRO A 168 -6.79 34.58 11.65
C PRO A 168 -5.94 35.61 10.90
N ILE A 169 -5.19 35.13 9.91
CA ILE A 169 -4.58 35.99 8.88
C ILE A 169 -5.34 35.90 7.56
N LEU A 170 -5.28 36.96 6.75
CA LEU A 170 -6.01 37.05 5.48
C LEU A 170 -5.78 35.82 4.57
N PHE A 171 -4.55 35.29 4.52
CA PHE A 171 -4.25 34.10 3.72
C PHE A 171 -5.06 32.87 4.12
N GLU A 172 -5.33 32.67 5.40
CA GLU A 172 -6.01 31.47 5.91
C GLU A 172 -7.49 31.45 5.55
N VAL A 173 -8.13 32.62 5.52
CA VAL A 173 -9.58 32.75 5.30
C VAL A 173 -9.97 32.88 3.84
N ARG A 174 -9.01 32.99 2.92
CA ARG A 174 -9.28 33.03 1.47
C ARG A 174 -9.42 31.64 0.90
N GLU A 175 -10.29 31.48 -0.11
CA GLU A 175 -10.39 30.24 -0.87
C GLU A 175 -9.04 29.93 -1.54
N LYS A 176 -8.51 28.74 -1.25
CA LYS A 176 -7.19 28.27 -1.71
C LYS A 176 -7.27 27.16 -2.73
N ARG A 177 -8.46 26.60 -3.00
CA ARG A 177 -8.66 25.65 -4.09
C ARG A 177 -8.59 26.38 -5.43
N LEU A 178 -7.90 25.76 -6.38
CA LEU A 178 -7.79 26.27 -7.75
C LEU A 178 -8.92 25.73 -8.63
N PHE A 179 -9.18 24.42 -8.52
CA PHE A 179 -10.29 23.75 -9.17
C PHE A 179 -11.49 23.70 -8.23
N LYS A 180 -12.69 23.86 -8.80
CA LYS A 180 -13.95 23.88 -8.02
C LYS A 180 -14.62 22.50 -7.97
N GLY A 181 -14.26 21.59 -8.87
CA GLY A 181 -14.74 20.21 -8.88
C GLY A 181 -13.79 19.25 -8.15
N GLU A 182 -14.31 18.06 -7.85
CA GLU A 182 -13.56 16.96 -7.24
C GLU A 182 -12.92 16.06 -8.31
N THR A 183 -11.87 15.32 -7.94
CA THR A 183 -11.12 14.43 -8.85
C THR A 183 -12.03 13.38 -9.50
N GLU A 184 -13.00 12.84 -8.76
CA GLU A 184 -13.92 11.81 -9.23
C GLU A 184 -14.84 12.30 -10.36
N ALA A 185 -15.19 13.60 -10.33
CA ALA A 185 -16.05 14.25 -11.31
C ALA A 185 -15.31 14.63 -12.60
N VAL A 186 -14.00 14.35 -12.71
CA VAL A 186 -13.26 14.59 -13.95
C VAL A 186 -13.60 13.53 -14.99
N THR A 187 -13.93 13.96 -16.21
CA THR A 187 -14.28 13.10 -17.36
C THR A 187 -13.21 13.09 -18.45
N GLY A 188 -12.38 14.13 -18.50
CA GLY A 188 -11.31 14.29 -19.47
C GLY A 188 -10.23 15.22 -18.97
N PHE A 189 -9.00 15.06 -19.46
CA PHE A 189 -7.92 16.01 -19.18
C PHE A 189 -6.94 16.13 -20.36
N GLU A 190 -6.27 17.28 -20.41
CA GLU A 190 -5.04 17.48 -21.19
C GLU A 190 -3.92 17.93 -20.25
N PHE A 191 -2.77 17.25 -20.32
CA PHE A 191 -1.59 17.62 -19.57
C PHE A 191 -0.43 17.92 -20.53
N ARG A 192 0.26 19.03 -20.29
CA ARG A 192 1.48 19.43 -21.00
C ARG A 192 2.56 19.80 -19.99
N ALA A 193 3.75 19.24 -20.15
CA ALA A 193 4.97 19.62 -19.42
C ALA A 193 6.16 19.62 -20.39
N GLY A 194 6.68 20.80 -20.71
CA GLY A 194 7.68 20.94 -21.78
C GLY A 194 7.18 20.38 -23.11
N ASN A 195 7.88 19.36 -23.63
CA ASN A 195 7.52 18.64 -24.88
C ASN A 195 6.58 17.45 -24.66
N PHE A 196 6.38 17.02 -23.41
CA PHE A 196 5.45 15.95 -23.10
C PHE A 196 4.03 16.51 -23.13
N LYS A 197 3.17 15.93 -23.97
CA LYS A 197 1.73 16.21 -24.01
C LYS A 197 0.97 14.88 -24.01
N VAL A 198 -0.10 14.82 -23.23
CA VAL A 198 -1.02 13.67 -23.18
C VAL A 198 -2.45 14.16 -22.98
N SER A 199 -3.40 13.45 -23.56
CA SER A 199 -4.83 13.66 -23.35
C SER A 199 -5.50 12.33 -23.05
N ALA A 200 -6.44 12.33 -22.13
CA ALA A 200 -7.24 11.16 -21.80
C ALA A 200 -8.70 11.52 -21.55
N GLN A 201 -9.58 10.53 -21.74
CA GLN A 201 -11.00 10.64 -21.48
C GLN A 201 -11.53 9.33 -20.89
N LYS A 202 -12.49 9.42 -19.97
CA LYS A 202 -13.23 8.24 -19.49
C LYS A 202 -14.10 7.67 -20.62
N ASP A 203 -14.11 6.35 -20.74
CA ASP A 203 -15.02 5.65 -21.64
C ASP A 203 -16.38 5.36 -20.98
N LYS A 204 -17.25 4.64 -21.70
CA LYS A 204 -18.61 4.32 -21.24
C LYS A 204 -18.65 3.45 -19.97
N ASN A 205 -17.55 2.78 -19.64
CA ASN A 205 -17.41 1.93 -18.46
C ASN A 205 -16.70 2.65 -17.31
N ASN A 206 -16.51 3.97 -17.41
CA ASN A 206 -15.81 4.80 -16.44
C ASN A 206 -14.30 4.47 -16.32
N SER A 207 -13.70 3.81 -17.32
CA SER A 207 -12.26 3.55 -17.40
C SER A 207 -11.53 4.58 -18.25
N TRP A 208 -10.29 4.90 -17.91
CA TRP A 208 -9.53 5.90 -18.64
C TRP A 208 -8.95 5.36 -19.95
N ARG A 209 -9.04 6.19 -20.98
CA ARG A 209 -8.40 5.94 -22.28
C ARG A 209 -7.59 7.14 -22.71
N LEU A 210 -6.35 6.90 -23.11
CA LEU A 210 -5.54 7.91 -23.79
C LEU A 210 -6.15 8.16 -25.18
N THR A 211 -6.27 9.43 -25.53
CA THR A 211 -6.77 9.89 -26.83
C THR A 211 -5.67 10.50 -27.70
N SER A 212 -4.61 11.02 -27.08
CA SER A 212 -3.44 11.61 -27.72
C SER A 212 -2.20 11.47 -26.82
N PRO A 213 -0.99 11.23 -27.37
CA PRO A 213 -0.67 11.08 -28.79
C PRO A 213 -1.01 9.68 -29.35
N VAL A 214 -1.39 8.74 -28.48
CA VAL A 214 -1.78 7.38 -28.86
C VAL A 214 -3.19 7.10 -28.35
N LYS A 215 -3.97 6.35 -29.14
CA LYS A 215 -5.29 5.85 -28.74
C LYS A 215 -5.13 4.50 -28.05
N ALA A 216 -5.14 4.47 -26.73
CA ALA A 216 -4.88 3.26 -25.95
C ALA A 216 -5.66 3.25 -24.63
N GLY A 217 -5.80 2.06 -24.01
CA GLY A 217 -6.23 1.98 -22.61
C GLY A 217 -5.15 2.57 -21.70
N ALA A 218 -5.58 3.26 -20.66
CA ALA A 218 -4.70 3.88 -19.69
C ALA A 218 -4.60 3.05 -18.40
N ASP A 219 -3.60 3.37 -17.59
CA ASP A 219 -3.57 2.94 -16.19
C ASP A 219 -4.41 3.92 -15.37
N ASP A 220 -5.57 3.46 -14.91
CA ASP A 220 -6.53 4.29 -14.18
C ASP A 220 -5.92 4.84 -12.87
N THR A 221 -5.04 4.07 -12.22
CA THR A 221 -4.38 4.51 -10.98
C THR A 221 -3.41 5.64 -11.27
N ALA A 222 -2.54 5.47 -12.27
CA ALA A 222 -1.56 6.48 -12.65
C ALA A 222 -2.22 7.79 -13.12
N ILE A 223 -3.37 7.70 -13.80
CA ILE A 223 -4.15 8.88 -14.17
C ILE A 223 -4.75 9.55 -12.94
N ASN A 224 -5.40 8.80 -12.05
CA ASN A 224 -6.02 9.39 -10.86
C ASN A 224 -4.96 10.06 -9.95
N ASP A 225 -3.77 9.49 -9.83
CA ASP A 225 -2.64 10.11 -9.11
C ASP A 225 -2.20 11.44 -9.75
N LEU A 226 -2.20 11.53 -11.08
CA LEU A 226 -1.94 12.78 -11.80
C LEU A 226 -3.06 13.80 -11.55
N LEU A 227 -4.33 13.39 -11.68
CA LEU A 227 -5.48 14.28 -11.49
C LEU A 227 -5.49 14.84 -10.07
N GLU A 228 -5.27 13.99 -9.08
CA GLU A 228 -5.27 14.37 -7.66
C GLU A 228 -4.24 15.47 -7.38
N LYS A 229 -2.99 15.32 -7.85
CA LYS A 229 -1.94 16.34 -7.70
C LYS A 229 -2.36 17.72 -8.18
N PHE A 230 -3.16 17.81 -9.25
CA PHE A 230 -3.57 19.08 -9.82
C PHE A 230 -4.91 19.59 -9.26
N VAL A 231 -5.91 18.73 -9.16
CA VAL A 231 -7.27 19.10 -8.72
C VAL A 231 -7.28 19.46 -7.25
N SER A 232 -6.53 18.75 -6.40
CA SER A 232 -6.42 19.07 -4.97
C SER A 232 -5.31 20.07 -4.65
N ALA A 233 -4.62 20.61 -5.67
CA ALA A 233 -3.59 21.63 -5.50
C ALA A 233 -4.17 22.87 -4.79
N ARG A 234 -3.47 23.29 -3.74
CA ARG A 234 -3.84 24.48 -2.96
C ARG A 234 -2.87 25.63 -3.19
N VAL A 235 -3.43 26.84 -3.19
CA VAL A 235 -2.66 28.08 -3.17
C VAL A 235 -1.81 28.14 -1.89
N SER A 236 -0.50 28.28 -2.06
CA SER A 236 0.48 28.52 -0.98
C SER A 236 0.75 30.02 -0.76
N GLY A 237 0.33 30.88 -1.68
CA GLY A 237 0.36 32.33 -1.52
C GLY A 237 -0.31 33.08 -2.66
N PHE A 238 -0.88 34.25 -2.37
CA PHE A 238 -1.43 35.15 -3.38
C PHE A 238 -0.37 36.19 -3.75
N VAL A 239 -0.16 36.41 -5.05
CA VAL A 239 0.95 37.24 -5.56
C VAL A 239 0.44 38.54 -6.15
N GLU A 240 -0.50 38.45 -7.10
CA GLU A 240 -1.17 39.60 -7.72
C GLU A 240 -2.64 39.26 -7.91
N GLU A 241 -3.55 40.15 -7.52
CA GLU A 241 -5.00 39.97 -7.77
C GLU A 241 -5.34 40.19 -9.25
N LYS A 242 -4.63 41.12 -9.90
CA LYS A 242 -4.75 41.44 -11.33
C LYS A 242 -3.37 41.52 -11.96
N ALA A 243 -3.06 40.56 -12.81
CA ALA A 243 -1.78 40.45 -13.48
C ALA A 243 -1.60 41.54 -14.53
N GLY A 244 -0.69 42.48 -14.27
CA GLY A 244 -0.31 43.48 -15.28
C GLY A 244 0.58 42.89 -16.38
N ASN A 245 1.41 41.89 -16.05
CA ASN A 245 2.32 41.22 -16.98
C ASN A 245 2.55 39.74 -16.58
N PRO A 246 1.70 38.80 -17.02
CA PRO A 246 1.87 37.38 -16.74
C PRO A 246 3.22 36.79 -17.21
N GLY A 247 3.87 37.43 -18.20
CA GLY A 247 5.18 37.02 -18.71
C GLY A 247 6.29 37.02 -17.67
N LYS A 248 6.27 37.96 -16.71
CA LYS A 248 7.19 38.05 -15.56
C LYS A 248 7.22 36.76 -14.73
N TYR A 249 6.14 36.01 -14.76
CA TYR A 249 5.93 34.79 -13.97
C TYR A 249 6.10 33.52 -14.79
N GLY A 250 6.54 33.64 -16.05
CA GLY A 250 6.61 32.51 -16.99
C GLY A 250 5.25 32.01 -17.48
N LEU A 251 4.16 32.77 -17.31
CA LEU A 251 2.80 32.31 -17.66
C LEU A 251 2.44 32.53 -19.13
N ASN A 252 3.19 33.37 -19.87
CA ASN A 252 3.04 33.48 -21.33
C ASN A 252 3.59 32.25 -22.08
N LYS A 253 4.55 31.55 -21.46
CA LYS A 253 5.13 30.28 -21.93
C LYS A 253 5.22 29.33 -20.73
N PRO A 254 4.06 28.82 -20.26
CA PRO A 254 4.01 28.07 -19.03
C PRO A 254 4.83 26.80 -19.13
N ALA A 255 5.51 26.47 -18.02
CA ALA A 255 6.28 25.25 -17.87
C ALA A 255 5.37 24.02 -17.90
N MET A 256 4.17 24.15 -17.33
CA MET A 256 3.13 23.13 -17.38
C MET A 256 1.75 23.73 -17.65
N GLU A 257 0.90 22.98 -18.33
CA GLU A 257 -0.52 23.28 -18.48
C GLU A 257 -1.32 22.03 -18.14
N PHE A 258 -2.41 22.22 -17.40
CA PHE A 258 -3.32 21.15 -17.05
C PHE A 258 -4.76 21.62 -17.25
N ALA A 259 -5.45 21.02 -18.21
CA ALA A 259 -6.84 21.28 -18.50
C ALA A 259 -7.68 20.07 -18.11
N VAL A 260 -8.85 20.30 -17.52
CA VAL A 260 -9.80 19.27 -17.09
C VAL A 260 -11.21 19.61 -17.56
N ASP A 261 -11.94 18.56 -17.91
CA ASP A 261 -13.36 18.57 -18.22
C ASP A 261 -14.10 17.84 -17.08
N PHE A 262 -15.05 18.51 -16.43
CA PHE A 262 -15.87 17.93 -15.36
C PHE A 262 -17.22 17.40 -15.87
N GLU A 263 -17.86 16.53 -15.10
CA GLU A 263 -19.18 15.93 -15.41
C GLU A 263 -20.30 16.96 -15.58
N ASP A 264 -20.23 18.09 -14.89
CA ASP A 264 -21.18 19.21 -15.01
C ASP A 264 -20.97 20.05 -16.29
N GLY A 265 -19.99 19.69 -17.12
CA GLY A 265 -19.60 20.38 -18.34
C GLY A 265 -18.62 21.53 -18.13
N ALA A 266 -18.22 21.84 -16.89
CA ALA A 266 -17.22 22.86 -16.62
C ALA A 266 -15.86 22.45 -17.20
N LYS A 267 -15.19 23.42 -17.84
CA LYS A 267 -13.83 23.27 -18.37
C LYS A 267 -12.91 24.25 -17.66
N GLN A 268 -11.88 23.73 -17.01
CA GLN A 268 -10.94 24.54 -16.25
C GLN A 268 -9.51 24.24 -16.69
N LYS A 269 -8.66 25.26 -16.76
CA LYS A 269 -7.26 25.11 -17.16
C LYS A 269 -6.34 25.88 -16.23
N LEU A 270 -5.35 25.20 -15.67
CA LEU A 270 -4.29 25.78 -14.87
C LEU A 270 -3.04 25.97 -15.73
N LEU A 271 -2.46 27.17 -15.66
CA LEU A 271 -1.15 27.50 -16.23
C LEU A 271 -0.14 27.54 -15.07
N VAL A 272 0.94 26.78 -15.17
CA VAL A 272 2.01 26.77 -14.16
C VAL A 272 3.28 27.33 -14.79
N GLY A 273 3.80 28.40 -14.19
CA GLY A 273 4.92 29.19 -14.68
C GLY A 273 6.25 28.84 -14.03
N ALA A 274 7.05 29.90 -13.83
CA ALA A 274 8.40 29.83 -13.29
C ALA A 274 8.45 29.36 -11.83
N VAL A 275 9.58 28.77 -11.46
CA VAL A 275 9.91 28.40 -10.09
C VAL A 275 10.32 29.66 -9.31
N THR A 276 9.90 29.77 -8.06
CA THR A 276 10.28 30.85 -7.14
C THR A 276 11.54 30.47 -6.34
N ASP A 277 12.14 31.44 -5.65
CA ASP A 277 13.34 31.19 -4.84
C ASP A 277 13.12 30.12 -3.75
N ASP A 278 11.90 30.06 -3.19
CA ASP A 278 11.48 29.06 -2.21
C ASP A 278 10.98 27.73 -2.82
N GLN A 279 11.33 27.46 -4.09
CA GLN A 279 10.98 26.24 -4.85
C GLN A 279 9.48 26.03 -5.12
N ASN A 280 8.63 27.01 -4.79
CA ASN A 280 7.23 27.03 -5.23
C ASN A 280 7.14 27.37 -6.73
N ARG A 281 5.93 27.35 -7.27
CA ARG A 281 5.68 27.75 -8.67
C ARG A 281 4.59 28.80 -8.76
N TYR A 282 4.79 29.78 -9.63
CA TYR A 282 3.71 30.68 -10.00
C TYR A 282 2.65 29.93 -10.80
N ALA A 283 1.37 30.26 -10.59
CA ALA A 283 0.28 29.68 -11.34
C ALA A 283 -0.86 30.67 -11.56
N MET A 284 -1.68 30.40 -12.57
CA MET A 284 -2.84 31.20 -12.95
C MET A 284 -3.89 30.32 -13.62
N MET A 285 -5.17 30.50 -13.26
CA MET A 285 -6.27 29.90 -13.99
C MET A 285 -6.46 30.62 -15.33
N SER A 286 -6.54 29.86 -16.41
CA SER A 286 -6.76 30.39 -17.76
C SER A 286 -8.04 31.21 -17.82
N GLY A 287 -7.97 32.40 -18.40
CA GLY A 287 -9.10 33.35 -18.46
C GLY A 287 -9.28 34.20 -17.19
N GLY A 288 -8.51 33.95 -16.13
CA GLY A 288 -8.42 34.81 -14.94
C GLY A 288 -7.22 35.75 -14.98
N GLU A 289 -7.18 36.67 -14.01
CA GLU A 289 -6.09 37.66 -13.87
C GLU A 289 -5.24 37.42 -12.60
N LYS A 290 -5.66 36.50 -11.72
CA LYS A 290 -5.03 36.28 -10.42
C LYS A 290 -3.82 35.37 -10.54
N ILE A 291 -2.69 35.81 -9.99
CA ILE A 291 -1.45 35.03 -9.91
C ILE A 291 -1.23 34.58 -8.48
N VAL A 292 -0.97 33.29 -8.34
CA VAL A 292 -0.76 32.62 -7.06
C VAL A 292 0.57 31.86 -7.07
N ARG A 293 0.98 31.38 -5.90
CA ARG A 293 2.01 30.35 -5.73
C ARG A 293 1.34 29.02 -5.37
N ILE A 294 1.90 27.93 -5.87
CA ILE A 294 1.57 26.55 -5.51
C ILE A 294 2.86 25.89 -5.01
N ALA A 295 2.73 25.04 -4.00
CA ALA A 295 3.88 24.34 -3.44
C ALA A 295 4.58 23.47 -4.50
N GLY A 296 5.90 23.52 -4.59
CA GLY A 296 6.65 22.84 -5.66
C GLY A 296 6.55 21.31 -5.60
N ASP A 297 6.48 20.77 -4.40
CA ASP A 297 6.29 19.35 -4.08
C ASP A 297 4.96 18.77 -4.59
N THR A 298 3.94 19.60 -4.78
CA THR A 298 2.67 19.25 -5.43
C THR A 298 2.92 18.61 -6.79
N PHE A 299 3.98 19.05 -7.49
CA PHE A 299 4.35 18.59 -8.83
C PHE A 299 5.52 17.59 -8.83
N ALA A 300 5.87 17.01 -7.69
CA ALA A 300 6.87 15.95 -7.63
C ALA A 300 6.34 14.64 -8.22
N GLY A 301 7.18 13.86 -8.90
CA GLY A 301 6.80 12.55 -9.43
C GLY A 301 5.70 12.60 -10.51
N LEU A 302 5.60 13.70 -11.25
CA LEU A 302 4.71 13.78 -12.41
C LEU A 302 5.14 12.77 -13.49
N PRO A 303 4.19 12.21 -14.25
CA PRO A 303 4.51 11.36 -15.39
C PRO A 303 5.37 12.14 -16.39
N ASP A 304 6.44 11.51 -16.85
CA ASP A 304 7.41 12.08 -17.80
C ASP A 304 7.22 11.54 -19.23
N SER A 305 6.31 10.58 -19.40
CA SER A 305 6.12 9.87 -20.64
C SER A 305 4.69 9.34 -20.76
N VAL A 306 4.26 9.12 -22.00
CA VAL A 306 2.95 8.51 -22.28
C VAL A 306 2.86 7.11 -21.68
N ASN A 307 3.97 6.35 -21.68
CA ASN A 307 3.99 4.98 -21.14
C ASN A 307 3.71 4.94 -19.63
N ALA A 308 4.13 5.95 -18.86
CA ALA A 308 3.81 6.03 -17.43
C ALA A 308 2.31 6.08 -17.14
N LEU A 309 1.49 6.48 -18.12
CA LEU A 309 0.03 6.55 -18.02
C LEU A 309 -0.69 5.45 -18.81
N ARG A 310 0.04 4.61 -19.56
CA ARG A 310 -0.56 3.56 -20.38
C ARG A 310 -0.80 2.31 -19.53
N ASN A 311 -1.85 1.57 -19.88
CA ASN A 311 -1.99 0.22 -19.39
C ASN A 311 -0.90 -0.67 -20.03
N LEU A 312 0.09 -1.06 -19.24
CA LEU A 312 1.24 -1.86 -19.66
C LEU A 312 1.06 -3.36 -19.34
N THR A 313 -0.15 -3.80 -19.00
CA THR A 313 -0.45 -5.21 -18.75
C THR A 313 -0.30 -6.03 -20.04
N VAL A 314 0.47 -7.12 -19.98
CA VAL A 314 0.81 -7.92 -21.18
C VAL A 314 -0.28 -8.94 -21.52
N ILE A 315 -0.83 -9.62 -20.52
CA ILE A 315 -1.95 -10.57 -20.67
C ILE A 315 -3.00 -10.30 -19.59
N LYS A 316 -4.27 -10.62 -19.87
CA LYS A 316 -5.36 -10.55 -18.89
C LYS A 316 -6.03 -11.92 -18.79
N MET A 317 -5.84 -12.60 -17.67
CA MET A 317 -6.46 -13.89 -17.34
C MET A 317 -6.34 -14.15 -15.83
N GLU A 318 -7.19 -15.02 -15.30
CA GLU A 318 -7.08 -15.51 -13.92
C GLU A 318 -6.21 -16.78 -13.88
N PRO A 319 -5.18 -16.86 -13.01
CA PRO A 319 -4.33 -18.06 -12.88
C PRO A 319 -5.10 -19.36 -12.62
N GLU A 320 -6.22 -19.28 -11.91
CA GLU A 320 -7.09 -20.38 -11.52
C GLU A 320 -7.73 -21.04 -12.75
N ASP A 321 -8.02 -20.26 -13.79
CA ASP A 321 -8.66 -20.73 -15.02
C ASP A 321 -7.71 -21.51 -15.95
N VAL A 322 -6.39 -21.40 -15.72
CA VAL A 322 -5.37 -22.04 -16.57
C VAL A 322 -5.36 -23.55 -16.35
N LYS A 323 -5.76 -24.33 -17.36
CA LYS A 323 -5.82 -25.80 -17.31
C LYS A 323 -4.56 -26.48 -17.80
N GLU A 324 -3.84 -25.84 -18.73
CA GLU A 324 -2.60 -26.40 -19.28
C GLU A 324 -1.54 -25.31 -19.43
N VAL A 325 -0.29 -25.69 -19.19
CA VAL A 325 0.89 -24.85 -19.36
C VAL A 325 1.89 -25.60 -20.21
N SER A 326 2.37 -24.98 -21.29
CA SER A 326 3.47 -25.49 -22.09
C SER A 326 4.60 -24.47 -22.08
N VAL A 327 5.78 -24.87 -21.59
CA VAL A 327 6.99 -24.06 -21.57
C VAL A 327 7.99 -24.66 -22.54
N ALA A 328 8.32 -23.94 -23.61
CA ALA A 328 9.37 -24.30 -24.56
C ALA A 328 10.56 -23.35 -24.40
N LEU A 329 11.69 -23.88 -23.93
CA LEU A 329 12.91 -23.15 -23.59
C LEU A 329 14.09 -23.85 -24.26
N ASP A 330 14.85 -23.13 -25.10
CA ASP A 330 16.05 -23.64 -25.78
C ASP A 330 15.86 -24.99 -26.52
N GLY A 331 14.65 -25.25 -27.02
CA GLY A 331 14.29 -26.47 -27.74
C GLY A 331 13.69 -27.58 -26.87
N ASP A 332 13.86 -27.53 -25.55
CA ASP A 332 13.18 -28.43 -24.61
C ASP A 332 11.75 -27.95 -24.36
N THR A 333 10.80 -28.88 -24.31
CA THR A 333 9.38 -28.56 -24.03
C THR A 333 8.90 -29.32 -22.80
N VAL A 334 8.31 -28.59 -21.86
CA VAL A 334 7.64 -29.12 -20.68
C VAL A 334 6.15 -28.81 -20.79
N LYS A 335 5.30 -29.84 -20.77
CA LYS A 335 3.85 -29.67 -20.73
C LYS A 335 3.28 -30.13 -19.41
N LEU A 336 2.37 -29.35 -18.86
CA LEU A 336 1.72 -29.58 -17.60
C LEU A 336 0.21 -29.44 -17.78
N VAL A 337 -0.53 -30.34 -17.14
CA VAL A 337 -1.99 -30.28 -17.07
C VAL A 337 -2.42 -30.20 -15.62
N SER A 338 -3.42 -29.36 -15.35
CA SER A 338 -4.06 -29.32 -14.05
C SER A 338 -5.07 -30.47 -13.97
N ALA A 339 -4.89 -31.35 -13.00
CA ALA A 339 -5.90 -32.32 -12.60
C ALA A 339 -6.67 -31.75 -11.41
N ALA A 340 -7.98 -31.58 -11.57
CA ALA A 340 -8.89 -31.26 -10.48
C ALA A 340 -9.79 -32.48 -10.23
N PRO A 341 -9.42 -33.41 -9.34
CA PRO A 341 -10.36 -34.43 -8.89
C PRO A 341 -11.44 -33.75 -8.04
N GLY A 342 -12.62 -33.52 -8.61
CA GLY A 342 -13.87 -33.28 -7.87
C GLY A 342 -13.87 -32.14 -6.84
N GLY A 343 -13.42 -30.93 -7.21
CA GLY A 343 -13.51 -29.75 -6.33
C GLY A 343 -12.44 -29.64 -5.24
N GLY A 344 -11.42 -30.49 -5.25
CA GLY A 344 -10.23 -30.36 -4.40
C GLY A 344 -9.18 -29.38 -4.93
N GLU A 345 -8.08 -29.20 -4.19
CA GLU A 345 -6.96 -28.36 -4.60
C GLU A 345 -6.35 -28.81 -5.95
N LYS A 346 -6.03 -27.84 -6.80
CA LYS A 346 -5.48 -28.06 -8.13
C LYS A 346 -4.12 -28.75 -8.03
N LYS A 347 -4.01 -29.96 -8.60
CA LYS A 347 -2.75 -30.69 -8.71
C LYS A 347 -2.20 -30.56 -10.13
N TRP A 348 -0.93 -30.18 -10.25
CA TRP A 348 -0.26 -30.09 -11.55
C TRP A 348 0.54 -31.35 -11.84
N ILE A 349 0.35 -31.91 -13.04
CA ILE A 349 1.06 -33.08 -13.54
C ILE A 349 1.81 -32.68 -14.80
N ILE A 350 3.12 -32.89 -14.81
CA ILE A 350 3.93 -32.81 -16.02
C ILE A 350 3.61 -34.05 -16.87
N THR A 351 3.26 -33.86 -18.13
CA THR A 351 2.92 -34.92 -19.09
C THR A 351 4.03 -35.16 -20.11
N GLU A 352 4.81 -34.13 -20.45
CA GLU A 352 5.95 -34.20 -21.36
C GLU A 352 7.15 -33.42 -20.77
N PRO A 353 8.40 -33.88 -21.02
CA PRO A 353 8.77 -35.09 -21.76
C PRO A 353 8.63 -36.38 -20.92
N VAL A 354 8.31 -36.26 -19.63
CA VAL A 354 8.16 -37.39 -18.70
C VAL A 354 6.96 -37.15 -17.80
N LYS A 355 6.15 -38.18 -17.58
CA LYS A 355 5.01 -38.11 -16.68
C LYS A 355 5.47 -38.06 -15.22
N THR A 356 5.20 -36.96 -14.51
CA THR A 356 5.65 -36.76 -13.12
C THR A 356 4.85 -35.66 -12.43
N ASP A 357 4.83 -35.63 -11.09
CA ASP A 357 4.19 -34.53 -10.35
C ASP A 357 4.98 -33.22 -10.54
N ALA A 358 4.26 -32.11 -10.66
CA ALA A 358 4.86 -30.78 -10.67
C ALA A 358 4.91 -30.17 -9.26
N ASP A 359 5.90 -29.32 -9.01
CA ASP A 359 5.95 -28.49 -7.80
C ASP A 359 4.91 -27.37 -7.95
N ARG A 360 3.81 -27.50 -7.21
CA ARG A 360 2.71 -26.53 -7.25
C ARG A 360 3.17 -25.09 -6.99
N VAL A 361 4.08 -24.89 -6.04
CA VAL A 361 4.55 -23.54 -5.69
C VAL A 361 5.31 -22.93 -6.88
N ALA A 362 6.10 -23.73 -7.60
CA ALA A 362 6.80 -23.28 -8.79
C ALA A 362 5.86 -22.93 -9.95
N VAL A 363 4.80 -23.73 -10.16
CA VAL A 363 3.81 -23.48 -11.22
C VAL A 363 2.95 -22.27 -10.89
N ASP A 364 2.44 -22.16 -9.67
CA ASP A 364 1.61 -21.03 -9.23
C ASP A 364 2.43 -19.72 -9.27
N GLY A 365 3.71 -19.77 -8.89
CA GLY A 365 4.66 -18.66 -9.05
C GLY A 365 4.84 -18.23 -10.50
N LEU A 366 5.07 -19.18 -11.41
CA LEU A 366 5.17 -18.90 -12.86
C LEU A 366 3.90 -18.23 -13.40
N LEU A 367 2.71 -18.76 -13.06
CA LEU A 367 1.44 -18.19 -13.50
C LEU A 367 1.23 -16.77 -12.97
N SER A 368 1.55 -16.55 -11.69
CA SER A 368 1.49 -15.23 -11.06
C SER A 368 2.42 -14.23 -11.76
N ASP A 369 3.67 -14.63 -12.03
CA ASP A 369 4.65 -13.78 -12.72
C ASP A 369 4.20 -13.39 -14.14
N LEU A 370 3.53 -14.30 -14.85
CA LEU A 370 3.03 -14.05 -16.21
C LEU A 370 1.79 -13.17 -16.21
N VAL A 371 0.82 -13.40 -15.32
CA VAL A 371 -0.41 -12.60 -15.24
C VAL A 371 -0.13 -11.19 -14.74
N ASN A 372 0.81 -11.05 -13.81
CA ASN A 372 1.24 -9.74 -13.29
C ASN A 372 2.31 -9.06 -14.15
N LEU A 373 2.66 -9.65 -15.30
CA LEU A 373 3.69 -9.10 -16.18
C LEU A 373 3.29 -7.72 -16.71
N LYS A 374 4.12 -6.72 -16.38
CA LYS A 374 4.04 -5.36 -16.91
C LYS A 374 5.16 -5.13 -17.91
N ALA A 375 4.80 -4.58 -19.07
CA ALA A 375 5.73 -4.03 -20.02
C ALA A 375 6.43 -2.80 -19.45
N LYS A 376 7.68 -2.56 -19.85
CA LYS A 376 8.35 -1.26 -19.68
C LYS A 376 7.81 -0.23 -20.66
N ARG A 377 7.52 -0.68 -21.88
CA ARG A 377 6.96 0.12 -22.97
C ARG A 377 6.47 -0.78 -24.09
N PHE A 378 5.68 -0.20 -24.98
CA PHE A 378 5.43 -0.79 -26.29
C PHE A 378 6.65 -0.55 -27.19
N ALA A 379 7.27 -1.63 -27.66
CA ALA A 379 8.44 -1.58 -28.54
C ALA A 379 8.03 -1.46 -30.01
N TYR A 380 6.87 -2.01 -30.38
CA TYR A 380 6.30 -1.93 -31.72
C TYR A 380 4.77 -2.08 -31.67
N GLU A 381 4.06 -1.25 -32.43
CA GLU A 381 2.59 -1.24 -32.50
C GLU A 381 2.03 -0.99 -33.92
N GLY A 382 2.86 -1.18 -34.95
CA GLY A 382 2.41 -1.10 -36.34
C GLY A 382 1.71 -2.38 -36.81
N ASP A 383 1.28 -2.39 -38.07
CA ASP A 383 0.53 -3.53 -38.64
C ASP A 383 1.43 -4.66 -39.15
N LEU A 384 2.65 -4.32 -39.60
CA LEU A 384 3.59 -5.26 -40.24
C LEU A 384 4.85 -5.44 -39.40
N LEU A 385 4.79 -6.38 -38.47
CA LEU A 385 5.92 -6.75 -37.62
C LEU A 385 7.02 -7.45 -38.42
N ASP A 386 8.27 -7.00 -38.26
CA ASP A 386 9.46 -7.78 -38.59
C ASP A 386 9.96 -8.47 -37.29
N PRO A 387 9.68 -9.78 -37.09
CA PRO A 387 9.98 -10.45 -35.82
C PRO A 387 11.49 -10.63 -35.61
N ALA A 388 12.32 -10.57 -36.65
CA ALA A 388 13.77 -10.69 -36.54
C ALA A 388 14.37 -9.55 -35.70
N ARG A 389 13.80 -8.35 -35.78
CA ARG A 389 14.27 -7.17 -35.02
C ARG A 389 14.18 -7.36 -33.51
N PHE A 390 13.28 -8.21 -33.06
CA PHE A 390 12.99 -8.45 -31.64
C PHE A 390 13.43 -9.84 -31.17
N GLY A 391 14.10 -10.63 -32.02
CA GLY A 391 14.49 -12.00 -31.69
C GLY A 391 13.29 -12.96 -31.61
N LEU A 392 12.18 -12.66 -32.29
CA LEU A 392 10.94 -13.43 -32.25
C LEU A 392 10.84 -14.50 -33.35
N ASN A 393 11.70 -14.46 -34.38
CA ASN A 393 11.79 -15.53 -35.39
C ASN A 393 12.26 -16.85 -34.79
N ASN A 394 13.14 -16.78 -33.79
CA ASN A 394 13.57 -17.91 -32.98
C ASN A 394 13.50 -17.48 -31.51
N PRO A 395 12.29 -17.48 -30.91
CA PRO A 395 12.09 -16.96 -29.58
C PRO A 395 12.89 -17.79 -28.57
N ALA A 396 13.57 -17.11 -27.65
CA ALA A 396 14.36 -17.76 -26.60
C ALA A 396 13.48 -18.50 -25.57
N LEU A 397 12.19 -18.17 -25.50
CA LEU A 397 11.20 -18.84 -24.67
C LEU A 397 9.82 -18.68 -25.30
N LYS A 398 9.03 -19.76 -25.32
CA LYS A 398 7.62 -19.74 -25.72
C LYS A 398 6.80 -20.39 -24.61
N ILE A 399 5.81 -19.66 -24.10
CA ILE A 399 4.87 -20.17 -23.10
C ILE A 399 3.46 -20.14 -23.68
N SER A 400 2.75 -21.27 -23.61
CA SER A 400 1.35 -21.36 -23.98
C SER A 400 0.51 -21.74 -22.76
N LEU A 401 -0.55 -20.96 -22.53
CA LEU A 401 -1.48 -21.13 -21.41
C LEU A 401 -2.87 -21.43 -21.98
N LEU A 402 -3.44 -22.59 -21.67
CA LEU A 402 -4.83 -22.91 -22.01
C LEU A 402 -5.73 -22.54 -20.83
N ALA A 403 -6.59 -21.55 -20.98
CA ALA A 403 -7.60 -21.17 -19.99
C ALA A 403 -9.00 -21.32 -20.58
N GLY A 404 -9.82 -22.19 -19.98
CA GLY A 404 -11.11 -22.57 -20.57
C GLY A 404 -10.95 -23.25 -21.93
N ALA A 405 -11.39 -22.58 -23.00
CA ALA A 405 -11.22 -23.01 -24.40
C ALA A 405 -10.16 -22.19 -25.17
N ASN A 406 -9.58 -21.16 -24.53
CA ASN A 406 -8.68 -20.21 -25.19
C ASN A 406 -7.22 -20.52 -24.85
N THR A 407 -6.37 -20.59 -25.87
CA THR A 407 -4.92 -20.67 -25.68
C THR A 407 -4.31 -19.29 -25.90
N THR A 408 -3.58 -18.78 -24.91
CA THR A 408 -2.75 -17.57 -25.03
C THR A 408 -1.29 -17.99 -25.15
N THR A 409 -0.55 -17.46 -26.12
CA THR A 409 0.87 -17.77 -26.31
C THR A 409 1.74 -16.52 -26.17
N LEU A 410 2.69 -16.56 -25.24
CA LEU A 410 3.72 -15.55 -25.04
C LEU A 410 5.04 -16.03 -25.67
N LYS A 411 5.59 -15.26 -26.61
CA LYS A 411 6.90 -15.48 -27.21
C LYS A 411 7.87 -14.43 -26.68
N PHE A 412 8.95 -14.88 -26.05
CA PHE A 412 10.01 -14.03 -25.54
C PHE A 412 11.15 -13.99 -26.55
N GLY A 413 11.44 -12.81 -27.05
CA GLY A 413 12.58 -12.53 -27.91
C GLY A 413 13.69 -11.81 -27.15
N ILE A 414 14.94 -12.12 -27.49
CA ILE A 414 16.13 -11.48 -26.91
C ILE A 414 16.95 -10.87 -28.05
N THR A 415 17.37 -9.61 -27.88
CA THR A 415 18.34 -8.96 -28.77
C THR A 415 19.52 -8.43 -27.96
N ASN A 416 20.69 -8.39 -28.58
CA ASN A 416 21.91 -7.82 -28.00
C ASN A 416 22.40 -6.56 -28.75
N LYS A 417 21.63 -6.06 -29.74
CA LYS A 417 22.05 -4.96 -30.63
C LYS A 417 22.28 -3.63 -29.91
N GLU A 418 21.52 -3.37 -28.85
CA GLU A 418 21.59 -2.14 -28.02
C GLU A 418 21.63 -2.52 -26.54
N GLY A 419 22.57 -3.39 -26.20
CA GLY A 419 22.54 -4.14 -24.94
C GLY A 419 21.51 -5.27 -24.97
N ARG A 420 21.53 -6.12 -23.94
CA ARG A 420 20.62 -7.26 -23.83
C ARG A 420 19.23 -6.77 -23.46
N ARG A 421 18.28 -6.84 -24.40
CA ARG A 421 16.87 -6.46 -24.20
C ARG A 421 15.94 -7.65 -24.40
N PHE A 422 14.81 -7.59 -23.72
CA PHE A 422 13.82 -8.66 -23.67
C PHE A 422 12.47 -8.14 -24.19
N TYR A 423 11.89 -8.87 -25.13
CA TYR A 423 10.63 -8.53 -25.76
C TYR A 423 9.63 -9.65 -25.59
N VAL A 424 8.35 -9.29 -25.53
CA VAL A 424 7.25 -10.25 -25.51
C VAL A 424 6.26 -9.93 -26.63
N GLN A 425 5.87 -10.98 -27.36
CA GLN A 425 4.77 -10.97 -28.31
C GLN A 425 3.68 -11.94 -27.85
N VAL A 426 2.42 -11.52 -27.94
CA VAL A 426 1.26 -12.32 -27.51
C VAL A 426 0.43 -12.74 -28.72
N ASP A 427 0.12 -14.03 -28.84
CA ASP A 427 -0.75 -14.65 -29.86
C ASP A 427 -0.39 -14.30 -31.31
N ASP A 428 0.90 -14.10 -31.62
CA ASP A 428 1.35 -13.69 -32.94
C ASP A 428 0.75 -12.37 -33.45
N LYS A 429 0.14 -11.57 -32.56
CA LYS A 429 -0.31 -10.22 -32.86
C LYS A 429 0.91 -9.34 -33.19
N PRO A 430 0.79 -8.34 -34.06
CA PRO A 430 1.94 -7.56 -34.50
C PRO A 430 2.54 -6.71 -33.37
N LYS A 431 1.80 -6.43 -32.30
CA LYS A 431 2.29 -5.66 -31.16
C LYS A 431 3.37 -6.41 -30.38
N VAL A 432 4.44 -5.69 -30.04
CA VAL A 432 5.56 -6.21 -29.24
C VAL A 432 5.83 -5.24 -28.09
N VAL A 433 5.98 -5.78 -26.89
CA VAL A 433 6.34 -5.02 -25.69
C VAL A 433 7.76 -5.32 -25.25
N GLU A 434 8.45 -4.34 -24.68
CA GLU A 434 9.72 -4.56 -23.98
C GLU A 434 9.43 -4.83 -22.50
N VAL A 435 10.08 -5.83 -21.91
CA VAL A 435 9.94 -6.23 -20.51
C VAL A 435 11.30 -6.18 -19.80
N GLY A 436 11.28 -6.32 -18.47
CA GLY A 436 12.52 -6.48 -17.70
C GLY A 436 13.21 -7.83 -17.91
N ALA A 437 14.49 -7.91 -17.52
CA ALA A 437 15.26 -9.15 -17.61
C ALA A 437 14.73 -10.21 -16.63
N GLU A 438 14.25 -9.75 -15.48
CA GLU A 438 13.59 -10.52 -14.44
C GLU A 438 12.35 -11.24 -14.95
N ALA A 439 11.58 -10.64 -15.87
CA ALA A 439 10.41 -11.28 -16.47
C ALA A 439 10.80 -12.55 -17.24
N TYR A 440 11.88 -12.49 -18.03
CA TYR A 440 12.39 -13.66 -18.73
C TYR A 440 12.99 -14.68 -17.75
N ALA A 441 13.81 -14.24 -16.78
CA ALA A 441 14.44 -15.12 -15.81
C ALA A 441 13.42 -15.89 -14.95
N ASN A 442 12.33 -15.23 -14.56
CA ASN A 442 11.25 -15.86 -13.82
C ASN A 442 10.43 -16.83 -14.68
N ALA A 443 10.22 -16.50 -15.95
CA ALA A 443 9.41 -17.29 -16.87
C ALA A 443 10.15 -18.50 -17.49
N ALA A 444 11.47 -18.43 -17.63
CA ALA A 444 12.31 -19.46 -18.25
C ALA A 444 12.52 -20.67 -17.31
N LYS A 445 11.43 -21.41 -17.04
CA LYS A 445 11.45 -22.60 -16.19
C LYS A 445 11.81 -23.85 -16.99
N THR A 446 12.72 -24.65 -16.46
CA THR A 446 13.06 -25.99 -17.00
C THR A 446 12.14 -27.07 -16.44
N LEU A 447 12.26 -28.30 -16.96
CA LEU A 447 11.62 -29.48 -16.38
C LEU A 447 11.97 -29.62 -14.89
N PHE A 448 13.23 -29.39 -14.53
CA PHE A 448 13.70 -29.57 -13.15
C PHE A 448 13.12 -28.53 -12.20
N ASP A 449 12.89 -27.31 -12.67
CA ASP A 449 12.32 -26.21 -11.87
C ASP A 449 10.83 -26.46 -11.57
N LEU A 450 10.10 -26.99 -12.55
CA LEU A 450 8.67 -27.24 -12.44
C LEU A 450 8.32 -28.58 -11.79
N ARG A 451 9.29 -29.49 -11.61
CA ARG A 451 9.07 -30.84 -11.09
C ARG A 451 9.01 -30.85 -9.57
N ASP A 452 8.12 -31.67 -9.01
CA ASP A 452 8.14 -31.93 -7.57
C ASP A 452 9.40 -32.73 -7.22
N LYS A 453 10.31 -32.08 -6.49
CA LYS A 453 11.60 -32.64 -6.12
C LYS A 453 11.60 -33.34 -4.75
N ARG A 454 10.46 -33.36 -4.04
CA ARG A 454 10.38 -33.99 -2.72
C ARG A 454 10.60 -35.49 -2.81
N LEU A 455 11.46 -36.01 -1.95
CA LEU A 455 11.70 -37.45 -1.82
C LEU A 455 10.70 -38.15 -0.90
N PHE A 456 10.03 -37.39 -0.03
CA PHE A 456 8.95 -37.87 0.82
C PHE A 456 7.65 -37.11 0.52
N LYS A 457 6.60 -37.82 0.12
CA LYS A 457 5.30 -37.26 -0.29
C LYS A 457 4.17 -37.60 0.67
N VAL A 458 4.43 -38.43 1.67
CA VAL A 458 3.49 -38.81 2.74
C VAL A 458 2.90 -37.59 3.47
N ALA A 459 1.62 -37.62 3.84
CA ALA A 459 1.02 -36.56 4.66
C ALA A 459 1.56 -36.60 6.10
N SER A 460 1.78 -35.44 6.72
CA SER A 460 2.44 -35.40 8.05
C SER A 460 1.59 -36.08 9.12
N GLN A 461 0.26 -36.01 9.00
CA GLN A 461 -0.65 -36.68 9.93
C GLN A 461 -0.62 -38.21 9.81
N ASP A 462 -0.20 -38.76 8.66
CA ASP A 462 -0.21 -40.21 8.42
C ASP A 462 1.03 -40.87 9.02
N VAL A 463 2.08 -40.11 9.31
CA VAL A 463 3.32 -40.61 9.91
C VAL A 463 3.06 -40.96 11.39
N GLY A 464 3.17 -42.24 11.71
CA GLY A 464 3.06 -42.78 13.07
C GLY A 464 4.40 -43.20 13.68
N LYS A 465 5.41 -43.49 12.86
CA LYS A 465 6.77 -43.80 13.34
C LYS A 465 7.84 -43.34 12.34
N VAL A 466 8.94 -42.83 12.86
CA VAL A 466 10.14 -42.45 12.12
C VAL A 466 11.30 -43.28 12.64
N VAL A 467 12.00 -43.99 11.75
CA VAL A 467 13.24 -44.68 12.07
C VAL A 467 14.36 -44.09 11.24
N ILE A 468 15.40 -43.59 11.91
CA ILE A 468 16.60 -43.05 11.28
C ILE A 468 17.80 -43.88 11.72
N LYS A 469 18.59 -44.40 10.78
CA LYS A 469 19.88 -45.03 11.06
C LYS A 469 21.00 -44.14 10.56
N ARG A 470 21.96 -43.82 11.42
CA ARG A 470 23.11 -42.99 11.08
C ARG A 470 24.30 -43.41 11.94
N LEU A 471 25.47 -43.62 11.33
CA LEU A 471 26.72 -44.01 12.03
C LEU A 471 26.53 -45.17 13.03
N SER A 472 25.82 -46.22 12.61
CA SER A 472 25.49 -47.39 13.46
C SER A 472 24.58 -47.12 14.66
N GLN A 473 24.04 -45.90 14.81
CA GLN A 473 23.02 -45.56 15.80
C GLN A 473 21.63 -45.59 15.17
N VAL A 474 20.63 -46.01 15.95
CA VAL A 474 19.23 -46.05 15.53
C VAL A 474 18.43 -45.08 16.38
N PHE A 475 17.76 -44.15 15.72
CA PHE A 475 16.78 -43.24 16.31
C PHE A 475 15.40 -43.72 15.89
N GLU A 476 14.60 -44.17 16.85
CA GLU A 476 13.23 -44.58 16.61
C GLU A 476 12.30 -43.66 17.38
N ALA A 477 11.50 -42.87 16.68
CA ALA A 477 10.49 -42.00 17.26
C ALA A 477 9.09 -42.49 16.85
N VAL A 478 8.17 -42.55 17.79
CA VAL A 478 6.79 -43.00 17.60
C VAL A 478 5.79 -41.96 18.06
N ARG A 479 4.65 -41.92 17.38
CA ARG A 479 3.49 -41.12 17.70
C ARG A 479 2.27 -42.02 17.83
N SER A 480 1.57 -41.92 18.96
CA SER A 480 0.28 -42.56 19.20
C SER A 480 -0.70 -41.53 19.75
N GLY A 481 -1.54 -40.96 18.88
CA GLY A 481 -2.38 -39.80 19.23
C GLY A 481 -1.53 -38.57 19.55
N ASP A 482 -1.66 -38.07 20.78
CA ASP A 482 -0.90 -36.94 21.33
C ASP A 482 0.31 -37.38 22.19
N ASP A 483 0.60 -38.68 22.23
CA ASP A 483 1.81 -39.20 22.86
C ASP A 483 2.91 -39.36 21.81
N TYR A 484 4.00 -38.63 22.02
CA TYR A 484 5.18 -38.62 21.16
C TYR A 484 6.36 -39.12 21.99
N ARG A 485 7.09 -40.11 21.48
CA ARG A 485 8.21 -40.72 22.20
C ARG A 485 9.37 -41.02 21.28
N LEU A 486 10.57 -40.73 21.76
CA LEU A 486 11.78 -41.39 21.28
C LEU A 486 11.86 -42.73 22.03
N VAL A 487 12.02 -43.83 21.30
CA VAL A 487 12.11 -45.21 21.83
C VAL A 487 13.56 -45.68 21.86
N SER A 488 14.36 -45.24 20.89
CA SER A 488 15.80 -45.51 20.77
C SER A 488 16.50 -44.23 20.32
N PRO A 489 17.71 -43.91 20.80
CA PRO A 489 18.54 -44.71 21.73
C PRO A 489 18.03 -44.72 23.18
N GLU A 490 17.19 -43.75 23.54
CA GLU A 490 16.64 -43.59 24.88
C GLU A 490 15.12 -43.50 24.81
N ASN A 491 14.44 -44.01 25.85
CA ASN A 491 12.99 -43.93 25.95
C ASN A 491 12.58 -42.61 26.62
N ILE A 492 12.39 -41.56 25.81
CA ILE A 492 12.11 -40.20 26.26
C ILE A 492 10.78 -39.72 25.66
N ARG A 493 9.99 -39.02 26.46
CA ARG A 493 8.79 -38.34 25.99
C ARG A 493 9.17 -37.07 25.22
N LEU A 494 8.68 -36.94 23.99
CA LEU A 494 8.90 -35.79 23.12
C LEU A 494 7.76 -34.77 23.27
N LYS A 495 8.09 -33.50 23.09
CA LYS A 495 7.11 -32.43 22.87
C LYS A 495 6.57 -32.51 21.43
N PRO A 496 5.32 -32.07 21.18
CA PRO A 496 4.75 -32.04 19.82
C PRO A 496 5.65 -31.31 18.80
N ASP A 497 6.27 -30.20 19.20
CA ASP A 497 7.15 -29.43 18.31
C ASP A 497 8.43 -30.18 17.93
N GLN A 498 8.97 -31.02 18.82
CA GLN A 498 10.16 -31.84 18.51
C GLN A 498 9.83 -32.88 17.44
N TRP A 499 8.67 -33.56 17.57
CA TRP A 499 8.15 -34.47 16.55
C TRP A 499 7.87 -33.75 15.23
N ASN A 500 7.14 -32.63 15.28
CA ASN A 500 6.77 -31.87 14.10
C ASN A 500 8.00 -31.38 13.33
N ARG A 501 9.04 -30.90 14.04
CA ARG A 501 10.31 -30.49 13.44
C ARG A 501 11.03 -31.65 12.75
N LEU A 502 11.06 -32.84 13.36
CA LEU A 502 11.66 -34.04 12.76
C LEU A 502 10.95 -34.40 11.44
N VAL A 503 9.62 -34.57 11.50
CA VAL A 503 8.83 -34.95 10.32
C VAL A 503 8.91 -33.88 9.23
N TRP A 504 8.87 -32.60 9.59
CA TRP A 504 8.97 -31.49 8.64
C TRP A 504 10.36 -31.42 7.99
N THR A 505 11.43 -31.64 8.74
CA THR A 505 12.81 -31.70 8.20
C THR A 505 12.94 -32.79 7.15
N ILE A 506 12.47 -34.01 7.46
CA ILE A 506 12.52 -35.15 6.52
C ILE A 506 11.68 -34.87 5.28
N LYS A 507 10.44 -34.41 5.45
CA LYS A 507 9.54 -34.12 4.34
C LYS A 507 9.98 -32.93 3.48
N GLY A 508 10.76 -32.02 4.05
CA GLY A 508 11.37 -30.90 3.35
C GLY A 508 12.48 -31.32 2.39
N LEU A 509 13.00 -32.55 2.50
CA LEU A 509 14.08 -33.04 1.66
C LEU A 509 13.67 -33.08 0.18
N LYS A 510 14.40 -32.32 -0.61
CA LYS A 510 14.35 -32.34 -2.07
C LYS A 510 15.66 -32.89 -2.62
N TYR A 511 15.62 -33.56 -3.78
CA TYR A 511 16.86 -33.88 -4.50
C TYR A 511 17.36 -32.66 -5.28
N ASP A 512 18.68 -32.52 -5.35
CA ASP A 512 19.37 -31.47 -6.09
C ASP A 512 19.69 -31.90 -7.53
N ARG A 513 19.72 -33.22 -7.78
CA ARG A 513 19.93 -33.77 -9.13
C ARG A 513 19.26 -35.13 -9.29
N LEU A 514 18.88 -35.44 -10.53
CA LEU A 514 18.46 -36.76 -10.95
C LEU A 514 19.50 -37.34 -11.92
N TYR A 515 20.01 -38.54 -11.63
CA TYR A 515 20.98 -39.18 -12.51
C TYR A 515 20.29 -39.79 -13.73
N LYS A 516 20.77 -39.45 -14.93
CA LYS A 516 20.23 -39.99 -16.20
C LYS A 516 20.40 -41.51 -16.33
N THR A 517 21.50 -42.02 -15.79
CA THR A 517 21.76 -43.45 -15.64
C THR A 517 21.94 -43.69 -14.15
N PRO A 518 21.31 -44.74 -13.56
CA PRO A 518 21.54 -45.10 -12.17
C PRO A 518 23.01 -45.05 -11.80
N ALA A 519 23.35 -44.22 -10.81
CA ALA A 519 24.71 -44.16 -10.33
C ALA A 519 25.05 -45.50 -9.68
N LYS A 520 26.21 -46.04 -10.03
CA LYS A 520 26.83 -47.15 -9.32
C LYS A 520 27.97 -46.56 -8.51
N PRO A 521 27.71 -46.00 -7.31
CA PRO A 521 28.80 -45.61 -6.42
C PRO A 521 29.69 -46.85 -6.23
N ASP A 522 31.00 -46.69 -6.37
CA ASP A 522 31.96 -47.78 -6.44
C ASP A 522 31.73 -48.77 -5.28
N ASN A 523 31.88 -50.09 -5.52
CA ASN A 523 31.41 -51.19 -4.65
C ASN A 523 31.90 -51.18 -3.17
N LYS A 524 32.67 -50.17 -2.74
CA LYS A 524 33.03 -49.88 -1.34
C LYS A 524 32.13 -48.81 -0.69
N THR A 525 31.15 -48.25 -1.39
CA THR A 525 30.47 -47.01 -0.99
C THR A 525 28.94 -47.11 -1.00
N GLY A 526 28.34 -47.04 0.19
CA GLY A 526 26.92 -46.71 0.40
C GLY A 526 25.92 -47.86 0.53
N SER A 527 26.03 -48.95 -0.25
CA SER A 527 25.02 -50.04 -0.21
C SER A 527 25.19 -50.98 0.98
N GLU A 528 26.42 -51.24 1.42
CA GLU A 528 26.73 -52.09 2.60
C GLU A 528 26.84 -51.27 3.90
N LYS A 529 27.13 -49.97 3.78
CA LYS A 529 27.21 -49.01 4.90
C LYS A 529 26.62 -47.66 4.48
N PRO A 530 25.29 -47.49 4.55
CA PRO A 530 24.65 -46.22 4.27
C PRO A 530 25.16 -45.12 5.19
N ALA A 531 25.30 -43.90 4.66
CA ALA A 531 25.56 -42.72 5.49
C ALA A 531 24.33 -42.38 6.36
N LEU A 532 23.13 -42.61 5.81
CA LEU A 532 21.85 -42.34 6.45
C LEU A 532 20.78 -43.25 5.86
N GLU A 533 19.94 -43.85 6.70
CA GLU A 533 18.68 -44.48 6.29
C GLU A 533 17.53 -43.79 7.02
N ILE A 534 16.44 -43.52 6.31
CA ILE A 534 15.21 -42.95 6.87
C ILE A 534 14.04 -43.84 6.45
N MET A 535 13.22 -44.24 7.41
CA MET A 535 12.00 -45.02 7.17
C MET A 535 10.83 -44.35 7.89
N LEU A 536 9.78 -44.04 7.14
CA LEU A 536 8.53 -43.48 7.66
C LEU A 536 7.47 -44.57 7.64
N TYR A 537 6.86 -44.82 8.79
CA TYR A 537 5.79 -45.79 8.96
C TYR A 537 4.49 -45.08 9.34
N GLY A 538 3.38 -45.66 8.92
CA GLY A 538 2.04 -45.19 9.24
C GLY A 538 1.64 -45.49 10.68
N THR A 539 0.53 -44.91 11.10
CA THR A 539 -0.11 -45.20 12.40
C THR A 539 -0.52 -46.66 12.55
N SER A 540 -0.76 -47.36 11.44
CA SER A 540 -1.01 -48.82 11.39
C SER A 540 0.27 -49.67 11.46
N GLY A 541 1.45 -49.05 11.43
CA GLY A 541 2.76 -49.73 11.41
C GLY A 541 3.25 -50.14 10.03
N SER A 542 2.51 -49.89 8.94
CA SER A 542 2.97 -50.15 7.57
C SER A 542 4.07 -49.18 7.16
N LEU A 543 5.10 -49.63 6.44
CA LEU A 543 6.10 -48.75 5.83
C LEU A 543 5.42 -47.89 4.75
N LEU A 544 5.53 -46.57 4.86
CA LEU A 544 4.98 -45.60 3.91
C LEU A 544 6.01 -45.26 2.85
N GLU A 545 7.17 -44.75 3.28
CA GLU A 545 8.25 -44.30 2.40
C GLU A 545 9.60 -44.54 3.09
N SER A 546 10.65 -44.77 2.30
CA SER A 546 11.99 -44.97 2.82
C SER A 546 13.04 -44.39 1.90
N LEU A 547 14.15 -43.93 2.47
CA LEU A 547 15.28 -43.39 1.75
C LEU A 547 16.58 -43.99 2.28
N VAL A 548 17.45 -44.37 1.35
CA VAL A 548 18.82 -44.78 1.66
C VAL A 548 19.77 -43.78 1.01
N VAL A 549 20.62 -43.20 1.84
CA VAL A 549 21.68 -42.27 1.44
C VAL A 549 23.01 -43.01 1.48
N GLY A 550 23.66 -43.08 0.32
CA GLY A 550 24.95 -43.72 0.12
C GLY A 550 26.11 -42.79 0.48
N SER A 551 27.23 -42.92 -0.24
CA SER A 551 28.38 -42.04 -0.06
C SER A 551 28.16 -40.65 -0.64
N ARG A 552 29.10 -39.76 -0.30
CA ARG A 552 29.26 -38.46 -0.95
C ARG A 552 29.56 -38.64 -2.44
N ASP A 553 28.98 -37.80 -3.28
CA ASP A 553 29.38 -37.65 -4.68
C ASP A 553 30.51 -36.62 -4.75
N GLU A 554 31.76 -37.09 -4.87
CA GLU A 554 32.93 -36.22 -4.88
C GLU A 554 33.02 -35.34 -6.14
N GLU A 555 32.37 -35.73 -7.23
CA GLU A 555 32.38 -34.98 -8.49
C GLU A 555 31.37 -33.83 -8.46
N LYS A 556 30.17 -34.09 -7.93
CA LYS A 556 29.02 -33.17 -8.00
C LYS A 556 28.67 -32.52 -6.66
N GLY A 557 29.32 -32.92 -5.59
CA GLY A 557 28.92 -32.59 -4.22
C GLY A 557 27.64 -33.32 -3.81
N GLY A 558 27.28 -33.24 -2.52
CA GLY A 558 26.10 -33.90 -1.98
C GLY A 558 26.27 -35.42 -1.85
N PHE A 559 25.17 -36.15 -1.74
CA PHE A 559 25.16 -37.59 -1.49
C PHE A 559 24.29 -38.34 -2.50
N TYR A 560 24.70 -39.55 -2.87
CA TYR A 560 23.84 -40.46 -3.61
C TYR A 560 22.66 -40.88 -2.74
N ALA A 561 21.45 -40.84 -3.28
CA ALA A 561 20.25 -41.31 -2.60
C ALA A 561 19.36 -42.17 -3.51
N ARG A 562 18.68 -43.13 -2.89
CA ARG A 562 17.69 -44.01 -3.53
C ARG A 562 16.49 -44.21 -2.62
N ASP A 563 15.35 -44.52 -3.22
CA ASP A 563 14.25 -45.11 -2.47
C ASP A 563 14.76 -46.40 -1.80
N GLY A 564 14.42 -46.58 -0.53
CA GLY A 564 14.86 -47.75 0.24
C GLY A 564 14.37 -49.08 -0.35
N VAL A 565 13.27 -49.11 -1.10
CA VAL A 565 12.79 -50.32 -1.79
C VAL A 565 13.40 -50.54 -3.18
N GLU A 566 14.05 -49.52 -3.75
CA GLU A 566 14.73 -49.60 -5.04
C GLU A 566 16.22 -49.93 -4.87
N LYS A 567 16.84 -50.57 -5.86
CA LYS A 567 18.28 -50.87 -5.82
C LYS A 567 19.17 -49.73 -6.33
N ASP A 568 18.61 -48.84 -7.14
CA ASP A 568 19.35 -47.90 -7.96
C ASP A 568 19.44 -46.51 -7.32
N PHE A 569 20.65 -45.95 -7.22
CA PHE A 569 20.86 -44.56 -6.81
C PHE A 569 20.50 -43.60 -7.94
N LYS A 570 19.28 -43.06 -7.86
CA LYS A 570 18.71 -42.16 -8.87
C LYS A 570 18.82 -40.68 -8.50
N TYR A 571 19.04 -40.36 -7.23
CA TYR A 571 19.00 -38.99 -6.72
C TYR A 571 20.36 -38.56 -6.18
N ASN A 572 20.66 -37.27 -6.31
CA ASN A 572 21.67 -36.58 -5.52
C ASN A 572 20.94 -35.66 -4.53
N ILE A 573 21.29 -35.70 -3.25
CA ILE A 573 20.74 -34.83 -2.21
C ILE A 573 21.83 -33.93 -1.62
N GLY A 574 21.44 -32.73 -1.19
CA GLY A 574 22.35 -31.75 -0.64
C GLY A 574 23.08 -32.21 0.61
N GLU A 575 24.36 -31.86 0.69
CA GLU A 575 25.25 -32.18 1.82
C GLU A 575 24.68 -31.66 3.15
N LYS A 576 24.19 -30.42 3.15
CA LYS A 576 23.58 -29.76 4.30
C LYS A 576 22.50 -30.61 4.98
N PHE A 577 21.66 -31.30 4.22
CA PHE A 577 20.61 -32.12 4.82
C PHE A 577 21.21 -33.26 5.67
N VAL A 578 22.26 -33.91 5.16
CA VAL A 578 22.89 -35.09 5.76
C VAL A 578 23.81 -34.71 6.92
N THR A 579 24.48 -33.56 6.82
CA THR A 579 25.51 -33.13 7.77
C THR A 579 25.03 -32.13 8.80
N GLU A 580 23.91 -31.45 8.58
CA GLU A 580 23.41 -30.40 9.48
C GLU A 580 21.93 -30.64 9.82
N ASP A 581 21.03 -30.58 8.82
CA ASP A 581 19.59 -30.48 9.09
C ASP A 581 19.06 -31.72 9.83
N ILE A 582 19.43 -32.93 9.39
CA ILE A 582 19.00 -34.16 10.05
C ILE A 582 19.66 -34.33 11.41
N ILE A 583 20.91 -33.87 11.59
CA ILE A 583 21.62 -33.95 12.87
C ILE A 583 20.94 -33.04 13.87
N GLY A 584 20.71 -31.78 13.52
CA GLY A 584 20.01 -30.82 14.39
C GLY A 584 18.59 -31.26 14.72
N ALA A 585 17.91 -31.96 13.80
CA ALA A 585 16.61 -32.57 14.10
C ALA A 585 16.73 -33.69 15.15
N LEU A 586 17.76 -34.54 15.07
CA LEU A 586 18.02 -35.62 16.03
C LEU A 586 18.50 -35.12 17.40
N GLU A 587 19.41 -34.15 17.44
CA GLU A 587 19.86 -33.49 18.68
C GLU A 587 18.68 -32.85 19.42
N ASN A 588 17.80 -32.18 18.68
CA ASN A 588 16.57 -31.62 19.21
C ASN A 588 15.63 -32.70 19.79
N LEU A 589 15.67 -33.97 19.36
CA LEU A 589 14.91 -35.05 20.01
C LEU A 589 15.50 -35.42 21.38
N LEU A 590 16.82 -35.35 21.51
CA LEU A 590 17.54 -35.65 22.76
C LEU A 590 17.50 -34.49 23.76
N GLY A 591 16.97 -33.32 23.36
CA GLY A 591 16.85 -32.14 24.23
C GLY A 591 18.15 -31.36 24.38
N GLN A 592 19.06 -31.48 23.41
CA GLN A 592 20.32 -30.72 23.33
C GLN A 592 20.18 -29.43 22.50
#